data_AF-A0A4U3AJU8-F1
#
_entry.id   AF-A0A4U3AJU8-F1
#
_cell.length_a   1.000
_cell.length_b   1.000
_cell.length_c   1.000
_cell.angle_alpha   90.00
_cell.angle_beta   90.00
_cell.angle_gamma   90.00
#
_symmetry.space_group_name_H-M   'P 1'
#
loop_
_entity.id
_entity.type
_entity.pdbx_description
1 polymer ?
#
loop_
_entity_poly.entity_id
_entity_poly.type
_entity_poly.pdbx_seq_one_letter_code
_entity_poly.pdbx_strand_id
1 'polypeptide(L)'
;SISNVTNFLNKAEAISNIKTYKIPYQVRRRFDLVNHLPEGLLVVGDAHCRFDPVFGQGVSVAAMEAHQLQLLLQKRQKLDKTFTQRFYKKTANIIQTPWEMTTTEISRHPQLTRKLSIKQKFQLWYTKQIYELSATDSDVYIRLVRVMN
;
A
#
# COMPACT_ATOMS: atom_id res chain seq x y z
N SER A 1 -5.77 -10.39 29.16
CA SER A 1 -5.56 -11.13 27.90
C SER A 1 -6.85 -11.84 27.55
N ILE A 2 -7.47 -11.55 26.40
CA ILE A 2 -8.67 -12.28 25.95
C ILE A 2 -8.16 -13.65 25.50
N SER A 3 -8.14 -14.61 26.41
CA SER A 3 -7.45 -15.90 26.22
C SER A 3 -8.09 -16.78 25.14
N ASN A 4 -9.26 -16.41 24.61
CA ASN A 4 -9.94 -17.21 23.59
C ASN A 4 -10.93 -16.35 22.79
N VAL A 5 -10.45 -15.79 21.67
CA VAL A 5 -11.24 -14.95 20.75
C VAL A 5 -12.50 -15.67 20.26
N THR A 6 -12.44 -16.99 20.06
CA THR A 6 -13.57 -17.81 19.60
C THR A 6 -14.72 -17.83 20.61
N ASN A 7 -14.41 -18.00 21.90
CA ASN A 7 -15.44 -17.97 22.95
C ASN A 7 -16.10 -16.60 23.11
N PHE A 8 -15.35 -15.52 22.85
CA PHE A 8 -15.89 -14.16 22.86
C PHE A 8 -16.84 -13.93 21.69
N LEU A 9 -16.42 -14.30 20.47
CA LEU A 9 -17.24 -14.13 19.26
C LEU A 9 -18.53 -14.95 19.33
N ASN A 10 -18.49 -16.17 19.88
CA ASN A 10 -19.68 -17.03 20.04
C ASN A 10 -20.73 -16.46 21.01
N LYS A 11 -20.34 -15.55 21.91
CA LYS A 11 -21.24 -14.89 22.86
C LYS A 11 -21.68 -13.50 22.42
N ALA A 12 -21.12 -13.00 21.33
CA ALA A 12 -21.42 -11.67 20.82
C ALA A 12 -22.64 -11.71 19.89
N GLU A 13 -23.55 -10.76 20.05
CA GLU A 13 -24.68 -10.57 19.13
C GLU A 13 -24.32 -9.52 18.08
N ALA A 14 -24.53 -9.84 16.81
CA ALA A 14 -24.23 -8.92 15.71
C ALA A 14 -25.26 -7.77 15.69
N ILE A 15 -24.81 -6.55 15.95
CA ILE A 15 -25.65 -5.34 15.94
C ILE A 15 -26.19 -5.04 14.51
N SER A 16 -25.52 -5.55 13.48
CA SER A 16 -25.95 -5.41 12.09
C SER A 16 -25.45 -6.57 11.22
N ASN A 17 -26.09 -6.78 10.08
CA ASN A 17 -25.61 -7.73 9.07
C ASN A 17 -24.18 -7.42 8.62
N ILE A 18 -23.38 -8.46 8.39
CA ILE A 18 -22.03 -8.35 7.84
C ILE A 18 -22.13 -7.77 6.43
N LYS A 19 -21.53 -6.58 6.23
CA LYS A 19 -21.36 -5.99 4.90
C LYS A 19 -19.96 -6.31 4.40
N THR A 20 -19.86 -7.00 3.27
CA THR A 20 -18.58 -7.26 2.62
C THR A 20 -18.32 -6.20 1.57
N TYR A 21 -17.26 -5.41 1.76
CA TYR A 21 -16.77 -4.47 0.74
C TYR A 21 -15.66 -5.16 -0.04
N LYS A 22 -15.94 -5.56 -1.29
CA LYS A 22 -14.92 -6.10 -2.19
C LYS A 22 -14.37 -4.97 -3.05
N ILE A 23 -13.08 -4.65 -2.89
CA ILE A 23 -12.37 -3.87 -3.89
C ILE A 23 -11.97 -4.86 -5.00
N PRO A 24 -12.48 -4.71 -6.24
CA PRO A 24 -12.33 -5.74 -7.26
C PRO A 24 -10.90 -5.82 -7.83
N TYR A 25 -10.11 -4.75 -7.73
CA TYR A 25 -8.74 -4.70 -8.23
C TYR A 25 -7.95 -3.53 -7.63
N GLN A 26 -6.64 -3.72 -7.48
CA GLN A 26 -5.70 -2.64 -7.20
C GLN A 26 -5.41 -1.82 -8.46
N VAL A 27 -5.28 -0.49 -8.33
CA VAL A 27 -5.03 0.43 -9.44
C VAL A 27 -3.96 1.43 -9.04
N ARG A 28 -2.96 1.63 -9.91
CA ARG A 28 -2.03 2.75 -9.80
C ARG A 28 -2.10 3.58 -11.07
N ARG A 29 -2.53 4.84 -10.95
CA ARG A 29 -2.53 5.80 -12.08
C ARG A 29 -1.17 6.48 -12.13
N ARG A 30 -0.45 6.35 -13.25
CA ARG A 30 0.91 6.88 -13.42
C ARG A 30 0.89 8.33 -13.90
N PHE A 31 0.34 9.24 -13.10
CA PHE A 31 0.35 10.68 -13.40
C PHE A 31 1.78 11.24 -13.52
N ASP A 32 2.76 10.58 -12.91
CA ASP A 32 4.19 10.86 -13.08
C ASP A 32 4.73 10.65 -14.51
N LEU A 33 4.00 9.91 -15.36
CA LEU A 33 4.36 9.64 -16.75
C LEU A 33 3.54 10.47 -17.76
N VAL A 34 2.63 11.33 -17.31
CA VAL A 34 1.76 12.11 -18.20
C VAL A 34 2.42 13.45 -18.55
N ASN A 35 2.71 13.66 -19.83
CA ASN A 35 3.44 14.84 -20.32
C ASN A 35 2.63 16.16 -20.28
N HIS A 36 1.31 16.07 -20.41
CA HIS A 36 0.39 17.21 -20.58
C HIS A 36 -0.72 17.24 -19.53
N LEU A 37 -0.33 17.12 -18.25
CA LEU A 37 -1.26 17.36 -17.14
C LEU A 37 -1.65 18.85 -17.06
N PRO A 38 -2.94 19.17 -16.80
CA PRO A 38 -3.36 20.53 -16.49
C PRO A 38 -2.59 21.09 -15.29
N GLU A 39 -2.24 22.36 -15.37
CA GLU A 39 -1.60 23.08 -14.27
C GLU A 39 -2.53 23.14 -13.04
N GLY A 40 -1.99 22.90 -11.85
CA GLY A 40 -2.75 22.93 -10.60
C GLY A 40 -3.66 21.72 -10.35
N LEU A 41 -3.74 20.75 -11.27
CA LEU A 41 -4.50 19.51 -11.04
C LEU A 41 -3.69 18.52 -10.18
N LEU A 42 -4.16 18.30 -8.96
CA LEU A 42 -3.56 17.39 -7.98
C LEU A 42 -4.54 16.26 -7.64
N VAL A 43 -4.07 15.02 -7.75
CA VAL A 43 -4.85 13.81 -7.43
C VAL A 43 -4.15 13.08 -6.29
N VAL A 44 -4.91 12.69 -5.25
CA VAL A 44 -4.42 12.03 -4.02
C VAL A 44 -5.31 10.86 -3.61
N GLY A 45 -4.79 10.01 -2.73
CA GLY A 45 -5.49 8.86 -2.16
C GLY A 45 -5.89 7.83 -3.21
N ASP A 46 -7.05 7.21 -3.03
CA ASP A 46 -7.56 6.16 -3.93
C ASP A 46 -7.83 6.64 -5.37
N ALA A 47 -7.96 7.96 -5.57
CA ALA A 47 -8.05 8.54 -6.91
C ALA A 47 -6.69 8.46 -7.63
N HIS A 48 -5.57 8.46 -6.90
CA HIS A 48 -4.23 8.29 -7.46
C HIS A 48 -3.80 6.81 -7.48
N CYS A 49 -3.84 6.16 -6.32
CA CYS A 49 -3.47 4.76 -6.16
C CYS A 49 -4.41 4.07 -5.18
N ARG A 50 -5.17 3.09 -5.67
CA ARG A 50 -6.04 2.24 -4.88
C ARG A 50 -5.34 0.92 -4.60
N PHE A 51 -5.10 0.63 -3.34
CA PHE A 51 -4.54 -0.64 -2.89
C PHE A 51 -5.63 -1.65 -2.55
N ASP A 52 -5.26 -2.93 -2.51
CA ASP A 52 -6.10 -3.96 -1.91
C ASP A 52 -6.14 -3.73 -0.38
N PRO A 53 -7.33 -3.63 0.24
CA PRO A 53 -7.48 -3.40 1.68
C PRO A 53 -6.77 -4.43 2.55
N VAL A 54 -6.54 -5.65 2.04
CA VAL A 54 -5.82 -6.73 2.74
C VAL A 54 -4.45 -6.28 3.24
N PHE A 55 -3.78 -5.37 2.53
CA PHE A 55 -2.45 -4.90 2.90
C PHE A 55 -2.46 -3.68 3.84
N GLY A 56 -3.61 -3.03 4.07
CA GLY A 56 -3.76 -1.91 5.01
C GLY A 56 -3.00 -0.61 4.64
N GLN A 57 -2.34 -0.54 3.48
CA GLN A 57 -1.44 0.58 3.13
C GLN A 57 -2.15 1.82 2.57
N GLY A 58 -3.44 1.74 2.20
CA GLY A 58 -4.13 2.83 1.50
C GLY A 58 -4.20 4.14 2.28
N VAL A 59 -4.54 4.07 3.57
CA VAL A 59 -4.62 5.26 4.44
C VAL A 59 -3.26 5.87 4.69
N SER A 60 -2.25 5.04 4.97
CA SER A 60 -0.87 5.49 5.18
C SER A 60 -0.30 6.19 3.95
N VAL A 61 -0.49 5.61 2.75
CA VAL A 61 -0.06 6.23 1.49
C VAL A 61 -0.78 7.56 1.26
N ALA A 62 -2.09 7.63 1.45
CA ALA A 62 -2.84 8.88 1.30
C ALA A 62 -2.34 9.97 2.26
N ALA A 63 -2.02 9.60 3.51
CA ALA A 63 -1.45 10.52 4.50
C ALA A 63 -0.05 11.01 4.08
N MET A 64 0.80 10.12 3.57
CA MET A 64 2.13 10.49 3.06
C MET A 64 2.04 11.41 1.83
N GLU A 65 1.09 11.18 0.93
CA GLU A 65 0.82 12.08 -0.21
C GLU A 65 0.39 13.47 0.25
N ALA A 66 -0.53 13.55 1.22
CA ALA A 66 -0.98 14.81 1.81
C ALA A 66 0.17 15.56 2.51
N HIS A 67 1.01 14.85 3.26
CA HIS A 67 2.19 15.43 3.89
C HIS A 67 3.19 15.94 2.84
N GLN A 68 3.41 15.19 1.76
CA GLN A 68 4.28 15.60 0.67
C GLN A 68 3.74 16.85 -0.06
N LEU A 69 2.42 16.96 -0.21
CA LEU A 69 1.77 18.15 -0.73
C LEU A 69 2.01 19.36 0.17
N GLN A 70 1.81 19.21 1.49
CA GLN A 70 2.08 20.26 2.48
C GLN A 70 3.53 20.79 2.37
N LEU A 71 4.52 19.90 2.30
CA LEU A 71 5.93 20.28 2.17
C LEU A 71 6.24 21.07 0.89
N LEU A 72 5.54 20.77 -0.21
CA LEU A 72 5.72 21.49 -1.47
C LEU A 72 5.06 22.87 -1.43
N LEU A 73 3.87 22.97 -0.84
CA LEU A 73 3.15 24.23 -0.64
C LEU A 73 3.91 25.20 0.27
N GLN A 74 4.58 24.69 1.31
CA GLN A 74 5.43 25.52 2.18
C GLN A 74 6.62 26.16 1.45
N LYS A 75 7.10 25.54 0.36
CA LYS A 75 8.27 25.99 -0.39
C LYS A 75 7.93 26.84 -1.61
N ARG A 76 6.67 26.86 -2.05
CA ARG A 76 6.24 27.55 -3.28
C ARG A 76 4.81 28.06 -3.16
N GLN A 77 4.61 29.32 -3.55
CA GLN A 77 3.27 29.92 -3.60
C GLN A 77 2.55 29.69 -4.94
N LYS A 78 3.30 29.43 -6.03
CA LYS A 78 2.72 29.20 -7.36
C LYS A 78 2.54 27.70 -7.64
N LEU A 79 1.33 27.32 -8.06
CA LEU A 79 0.95 25.95 -8.43
C LEU A 79 1.24 25.67 -9.91
N ASP A 80 2.44 26.01 -10.36
CA ASP A 80 2.83 25.91 -11.76
C ASP A 80 2.99 24.46 -12.25
N LYS A 81 3.21 24.28 -13.56
CA LYS A 81 3.50 22.96 -14.14
C LYS A 81 4.66 22.24 -13.42
N THR A 82 5.67 22.99 -12.97
CA THR A 82 6.84 22.41 -12.29
C THR A 82 6.48 21.92 -10.89
N PHE A 83 5.61 22.63 -10.17
CA PHE A 83 5.03 22.19 -8.90
C PHE A 83 4.31 20.86 -9.09
N THR A 84 3.41 20.80 -10.07
CA THR A 84 2.57 19.63 -10.36
C THR A 84 3.44 18.41 -10.73
N GLN A 85 4.45 18.59 -11.58
CA GLN A 85 5.40 17.53 -11.93
C GLN A 85 6.22 17.04 -10.72
N ARG A 86 6.67 17.95 -9.86
CA ARG A 86 7.43 17.60 -8.65
C ARG A 86 6.56 16.82 -7.66
N PHE A 87 5.30 17.23 -7.50
CA PHE A 87 4.32 16.51 -6.68
C PHE A 87 4.19 15.06 -7.16
N TYR A 88 3.83 14.84 -8.43
CA TYR A 88 3.63 13.49 -8.97
C TYR A 88 4.90 12.63 -8.94
N LYS A 89 6.08 13.21 -9.18
CA LYS A 89 7.36 12.49 -9.06
C LYS A 89 7.63 12.04 -7.63
N LYS A 90 7.31 12.86 -6.62
CA LYS A 90 7.50 12.52 -5.21
C LYS A 90 6.50 11.48 -4.73
N THR A 91 5.22 11.63 -5.06
CA THR A 91 4.18 10.65 -4.70
C THR A 91 4.38 9.33 -5.42
N ALA A 92 4.90 9.31 -6.65
CA ALA A 92 5.24 8.07 -7.34
C ALA A 92 6.30 7.25 -6.59
N ASN A 93 7.26 7.90 -5.93
CA ASN A 93 8.24 7.23 -5.08
C ASN A 93 7.62 6.69 -3.78
N ILE A 94 6.71 7.44 -3.16
CA ILE A 94 5.95 7.00 -1.98
C ILE A 94 5.15 5.73 -2.30
N ILE A 95 4.43 5.74 -3.42
CA ILE A 95 3.62 4.60 -3.88
C ILE A 95 4.48 3.40 -4.30
N GLN A 96 5.72 3.62 -4.76
CA GLN A 96 6.54 2.57 -5.35
C GLN A 96 6.75 1.38 -4.42
N THR A 97 7.15 1.64 -3.17
CA THR A 97 7.47 0.59 -2.20
C THR A 97 6.24 -0.25 -1.83
N PRO A 98 5.11 0.35 -1.37
CA PRO A 98 3.89 -0.40 -1.10
C PRO A 98 3.39 -1.15 -2.35
N TRP A 99 3.46 -0.54 -3.53
CA TRP A 99 3.02 -1.17 -4.78
C TRP A 99 3.85 -2.40 -5.15
N GLU A 100 5.18 -2.35 -5.00
CA GLU A 100 6.04 -3.51 -5.22
C GLU A 100 5.71 -4.65 -4.26
N MET A 101 5.46 -4.33 -2.99
CA MET A 101 5.07 -5.33 -1.98
C MET A 101 3.75 -6.00 -2.34
N THR A 102 2.67 -5.25 -2.56
CA THR A 102 1.35 -5.84 -2.86
C THR A 102 1.35 -6.63 -4.17
N THR A 103 2.04 -6.14 -5.20
CA THR A 103 2.12 -6.83 -6.50
C THR A 103 2.93 -8.13 -6.41
N THR A 104 3.92 -8.19 -5.53
CA THR A 104 4.73 -9.40 -5.27
C THR A 104 3.89 -10.45 -4.55
N GLU A 105 3.15 -10.06 -3.51
CA GLU A 105 2.25 -10.95 -2.77
C GLU A 105 1.11 -11.51 -3.65
N ILE A 106 0.46 -10.65 -4.45
CA ILE A 106 -0.58 -11.07 -5.39
C ILE A 106 -0.07 -12.12 -6.39
N SER A 107 1.20 -12.02 -6.79
CA SER A 107 1.81 -12.98 -7.71
C SER A 107 2.07 -14.37 -7.10
N ARG A 108 1.87 -14.55 -5.78
CA ARG A 108 1.86 -15.88 -5.14
C ARG A 108 0.57 -16.65 -5.42
N HIS A 109 -0.49 -15.98 -5.86
CA HIS A 109 -1.75 -16.66 -6.20
C HIS A 109 -1.66 -17.36 -7.57
N PRO A 110 -1.86 -18.68 -7.63
CA PRO A 110 -1.61 -19.47 -8.84
C PRO A 110 -2.53 -19.14 -10.03
N GLN A 111 -3.65 -18.45 -9.79
CA GLN A 111 -4.62 -18.08 -10.83
C GLN A 111 -4.25 -16.80 -11.60
N LEU A 112 -3.24 -16.05 -11.14
CA LEU A 112 -2.77 -14.82 -11.80
C LEU A 112 -1.44 -15.12 -12.49
N THR A 113 -1.52 -15.76 -13.66
CA THR A 113 -0.37 -16.17 -14.49
C THR A 113 0.37 -14.95 -15.06
N ARG A 114 1.22 -14.32 -14.25
CA ARG A 114 2.14 -13.26 -14.68
C ARG A 114 3.58 -13.76 -14.63
N LYS A 115 4.37 -13.49 -15.68
CA LYS A 115 5.82 -13.76 -15.67
C LYS A 115 6.48 -12.89 -14.59
N LEU A 116 6.87 -13.53 -13.48
CA LEU A 116 7.63 -12.92 -12.40
C LEU A 116 9.01 -12.49 -12.87
N SER A 117 9.41 -11.26 -12.56
CA SER A 117 10.79 -10.79 -12.75
C SER A 117 11.75 -11.50 -11.80
N ILE A 118 13.05 -11.50 -12.12
CA ILE A 118 14.09 -12.13 -11.28
C ILE A 118 14.10 -11.50 -9.87
N LYS A 119 13.94 -10.18 -9.77
CA LYS A 119 13.82 -9.46 -8.49
C LYS A 119 12.65 -9.98 -7.66
N GLN A 120 11.49 -10.17 -8.28
CA GLN A 120 10.30 -10.68 -7.59
C GLN A 120 10.50 -12.12 -7.11
N LYS A 121 11.13 -13.00 -7.90
CA LYS A 121 11.44 -14.37 -7.45
C LYS A 121 12.34 -14.39 -6.21
N PHE A 122 13.36 -13.54 -6.18
CA PHE A 122 14.23 -13.39 -5.01
C PHE A 122 13.46 -12.86 -3.80
N GLN A 123 12.65 -11.81 -3.97
CA GLN A 123 11.81 -11.27 -2.90
C GLN A 123 10.88 -12.35 -2.34
N LEU A 124 10.19 -13.12 -3.20
CA LEU A 124 9.30 -14.20 -2.78
C LEU A 124 10.01 -15.25 -1.92
N TRP A 125 11.21 -15.68 -2.33
CA TRP A 125 12.04 -16.62 -1.58
C TRP A 125 12.47 -16.04 -0.24
N TYR A 126 12.94 -14.79 -0.21
CA TYR A 126 13.39 -14.12 1.01
C TYR A 126 12.25 -13.95 2.02
N THR A 127 11.06 -13.51 1.59
CA THR A 127 9.91 -13.39 2.49
C THR A 127 9.49 -14.76 3.04
N LYS A 128 9.56 -15.83 2.23
CA LYS A 128 9.27 -17.18 2.70
C LYS A 128 10.20 -17.59 3.85
N GLN A 129 11.50 -17.36 3.70
CA GLN A 129 12.48 -17.66 4.75
C GLN A 129 12.24 -16.83 6.02
N ILE A 130 11.94 -15.54 5.86
CA ILE A 130 11.61 -14.66 7.00
C ILE A 130 10.34 -15.12 7.72
N TYR A 131 9.30 -15.53 6.98
CA TYR A 131 8.06 -16.03 7.59
C TYR A 131 8.28 -17.35 8.33
N GLU A 132 9.02 -18.30 7.73
CA GLU A 132 9.40 -19.57 8.37
C GLU A 132 10.18 -19.35 9.66
N LEU A 133 11.12 -18.40 9.68
CA LEU A 133 11.88 -18.03 10.89
C LEU A 133 11.04 -17.26 11.91
N SER A 134 10.12 -16.40 11.47
CA SER A 134 9.24 -15.65 12.38
C SER A 134 8.23 -16.52 13.12
N ALA A 135 7.94 -17.72 12.59
CA ALA A 135 7.05 -18.69 13.25
C ALA A 135 7.69 -19.35 14.47
N THR A 136 9.02 -19.29 14.58
CA THR A 136 9.79 -19.92 15.67
C THR A 136 10.58 -18.92 16.51
N ASP A 137 10.87 -17.71 15.98
CA ASP A 137 11.65 -16.68 16.64
C ASP A 137 10.86 -15.36 16.79
N SER A 138 10.53 -15.01 18.04
CA SER A 138 9.81 -13.80 18.42
C SER A 138 10.57 -12.50 18.11
N ASP A 139 11.90 -12.48 18.12
CA ASP A 139 12.68 -11.28 17.77
C ASP A 139 12.63 -10.99 16.27
N VAL A 140 12.61 -12.04 15.45
CA VAL A 140 12.42 -11.92 13.99
C VAL A 140 11.02 -11.41 13.67
N TYR A 141 10.00 -11.90 14.37
CA TYR A 141 8.63 -11.43 14.22
C TYR A 141 8.47 -9.93 14.57
N ILE A 142 9.04 -9.48 15.69
CA ILE A 142 8.98 -8.06 16.09
C ILE A 142 9.68 -7.16 15.06
N ARG A 143 10.83 -7.58 14.52
CA ARG A 143 11.54 -6.84 13.48
C ARG A 143 10.75 -6.78 12.17
N LEU A 144 10.10 -7.87 11.78
CA LEU A 144 9.24 -7.91 10.60
C LEU A 144 8.08 -6.91 10.72
N VAL A 145 7.37 -6.92 11.87
CA VAL A 145 6.26 -6.00 12.12
C VAL A 145 6.72 -4.54 12.10
N ARG A 146 7.91 -4.22 12.61
CA ARG A 146 8.48 -2.86 12.54
C ARG A 146 8.80 -2.37 11.13
N VAL A 147 9.14 -3.28 10.21
CA VAL A 147 9.45 -2.91 8.81
C VAL A 147 8.17 -2.77 7.98
N MET A 148 7.09 -3.45 8.38
CA MET A 148 5.79 -3.38 7.71
C MET A 148 4.95 -2.15 8.09
N ASN A 149 5.25 -1.51 9.22
CA ASN A 149 4.64 -0.27 9.70
C ASN A 149 5.43 0.96 9.27
#